data_AF-A0A350C3N9-F1
#
_entry.id   AF-A0A350C3N9-F1
#
_cell.length_a   1.000
_cell.length_b   1.000
_cell.length_c   1.000
_cell.angle_alpha   90.00
_cell.angle_beta   90.00
_cell.angle_gamma   90.00
#
_symmetry.space_group_name_H-M   'P 1'
#
loop_
_entity.id
_entity.type
_entity.pdbx_description
1 polymer ?
#
loop_
_entity_poly.entity_id
_entity_poly.type
_entity_poly.pdbx_seq_one_letter_code
_entity_poly.pdbx_strand_id
1 'polypeptide(L)'
;MKKKIEVVLPGTFSGENHWYPKAINATIHPMVNFFLNLSKDRIINRYCHLHPMVSREKLTEVLEYQCKYFLWGGADLINATSAEGNRQMVVLENNSCPSGQKSMPLLDDNKEDGSYRLLIERTFKPMLKPKKGVVSIKGKLGLIYDKNMMETSGYAAIIADVFDEEVIYIPYFNGESNDHVKVEKDILHVFHDNEWIPLRAVFRYVTQKPWNRIPLHCKTKVLNPIIACLAGGRNKMVAAKAYDIYNTELESFGLKINTPETIWDVSKAEIPLWVQKMGGQAVIKIPYSNAGQGVYTIINQEELDAFMELDIEYERFIVQSLIGNYNWSSVSSNGKYYHVGTIPTTKGETFVTDLRLMVSSTDKGIKPLCFYSRRAAKPLADHIVNGLDSWSMLGTNLSVKEGVNEWSSDTNRLMLMDRRDFNKLGLGLDDLVEAYIQTVLSTIAIDKMCKNLYNSKGKFRMKLFKSLNNDMTLLNEIMP
;
A
#
# COMPACT_ATOMS: atom_id res chain seq x y z
N MET A 1 4.22 -22.12 10.94
CA MET A 1 3.11 -22.64 10.11
C MET A 1 3.68 -23.26 8.84
N LYS A 2 3.12 -24.36 8.34
CA LYS A 2 3.69 -25.13 7.22
C LYS A 2 3.26 -24.49 5.89
N LYS A 3 4.16 -24.45 4.87
CA LYS A 3 3.85 -24.05 3.49
C LYS A 3 2.97 -25.11 2.80
N LYS A 4 1.76 -25.37 3.33
CA LYS A 4 0.83 -26.39 2.85
C LYS A 4 -0.54 -25.78 2.62
N ILE A 5 -1.32 -26.42 1.76
CA ILE A 5 -2.73 -26.10 1.59
C ILE A 5 -3.47 -26.55 2.86
N GLU A 6 -4.34 -25.68 3.37
CA GLU A 6 -5.16 -25.94 4.55
C GLU A 6 -6.63 -25.58 4.25
N VAL A 7 -7.57 -26.28 4.86
CA VAL A 7 -9.00 -25.94 4.81
C VAL A 7 -9.34 -25.20 6.09
N VAL A 8 -9.88 -24.00 5.96
CA VAL A 8 -10.30 -23.15 7.07
C VAL A 8 -11.82 -23.19 7.18
N LEU A 9 -12.32 -23.60 8.35
CA LEU A 9 -13.75 -23.75 8.62
C LEU A 9 -14.32 -22.50 9.32
N PRO A 10 -15.63 -22.25 9.22
CA PRO A 10 -16.30 -21.24 10.06
C PRO A 10 -16.09 -21.50 11.56
N GLY A 11 -16.05 -20.44 12.35
CA GLY A 11 -15.86 -20.48 13.80
C GLY A 11 -14.42 -20.72 14.26
N THR A 12 -13.43 -20.62 13.37
CA THR A 12 -12.02 -20.94 13.69
C THR A 12 -11.13 -19.72 13.94
N PHE A 13 -11.67 -18.50 13.84
CA PHE A 13 -10.89 -17.29 14.14
C PHE A 13 -10.50 -17.24 15.62
N SER A 14 -9.21 -17.02 15.90
CA SER A 14 -8.72 -16.74 17.25
C SER A 14 -7.80 -15.51 17.23
N GLY A 15 -8.13 -14.51 18.05
CA GLY A 15 -7.41 -13.24 18.07
C GLY A 15 -5.90 -13.38 18.33
N GLU A 16 -5.51 -14.31 19.22
CA GLU A 16 -4.10 -14.53 19.59
C GLU A 16 -3.22 -15.02 18.43
N ASN A 17 -3.83 -15.61 17.40
CA ASN A 17 -3.14 -16.13 16.22
C ASN A 17 -3.00 -15.10 15.10
N HIS A 18 -3.77 -14.01 15.15
CA HIS A 18 -3.95 -13.09 14.02
C HIS A 18 -3.56 -11.64 14.33
N TRP A 19 -3.49 -11.26 15.60
CA TRP A 19 -3.04 -9.94 16.03
C TRP A 19 -1.63 -9.97 16.61
N TYR A 20 -0.91 -8.85 16.54
CA TYR A 20 0.27 -8.72 17.40
C TYR A 20 -0.19 -8.68 18.87
N PRO A 21 0.49 -9.39 19.78
CA PRO A 21 0.14 -9.37 21.21
C PRO A 21 0.07 -7.96 21.78
N LYS A 22 0.96 -7.06 21.35
CA LYS A 22 0.92 -5.65 21.78
C LYS A 22 -0.24 -4.84 21.21
N ALA A 23 -0.80 -5.23 20.06
CA ALA A 23 -1.93 -4.54 19.46
C ALA A 23 -3.25 -4.95 20.13
N ILE A 24 -3.47 -6.26 20.33
CA ILE A 24 -4.70 -6.77 20.98
C ILE A 24 -4.81 -6.37 22.45
N ASN A 25 -3.68 -6.19 23.15
CA ASN A 25 -3.66 -5.76 24.54
C ASN A 25 -3.60 -4.23 24.72
N ALA A 26 -3.63 -3.45 23.63
CA ALA A 26 -3.54 -1.99 23.70
C ALA A 26 -4.92 -1.33 23.62
N THR A 27 -5.11 -0.24 24.36
CA THR A 27 -6.30 0.60 24.25
C THR A 27 -6.10 1.66 23.18
N ILE A 28 -7.00 1.70 22.20
CA ILE A 28 -6.99 2.69 21.13
C ILE A 28 -6.99 4.14 21.65
N HIS A 29 -6.24 5.03 20.98
CA HIS A 29 -6.21 6.44 21.33
C HIS A 29 -7.58 7.10 21.08
N PRO A 30 -8.12 7.92 22.00
CA PRO A 30 -9.44 8.55 21.83
C PRO A 30 -9.60 9.35 20.53
N MET A 31 -8.57 10.09 20.11
CA MET A 31 -8.58 10.85 18.85
C MET A 31 -8.64 9.94 17.62
N VAL A 32 -7.95 8.80 17.67
CA VAL A 32 -7.98 7.81 16.58
C VAL A 32 -9.34 7.16 16.48
N ASN A 33 -9.90 6.73 17.62
CA ASN A 33 -11.26 6.20 17.67
C ASN A 33 -12.29 7.22 17.16
N PHE A 34 -12.14 8.49 17.56
CA PHE A 34 -13.00 9.58 17.09
C PHE A 34 -12.91 9.78 15.57
N PHE A 35 -11.68 9.84 15.02
CA PHE A 35 -11.45 9.98 13.58
C PHE A 35 -12.11 8.85 12.78
N LEU A 36 -11.95 7.60 13.20
CA LEU A 36 -12.53 6.44 12.51
C LEU A 36 -14.06 6.39 12.54
N ASN A 37 -14.67 7.10 13.48
CA ASN A 37 -16.12 7.25 13.62
C ASN A 37 -16.65 8.59 13.06
N LEU A 38 -15.82 9.43 12.45
CA LEU A 38 -16.28 10.67 11.83
C LEU A 38 -17.19 10.38 10.64
N SER A 39 -18.27 11.16 10.52
CA SER A 39 -19.10 11.13 9.34
C SER A 39 -18.41 11.83 8.17
N LYS A 40 -18.74 11.38 6.95
CA LYS A 40 -18.27 11.98 5.70
C LYS A 40 -18.52 13.50 5.65
N ASP A 41 -19.70 13.95 6.06
CA ASP A 41 -20.04 15.38 6.05
C ASP A 41 -19.17 16.20 7.00
N ARG A 42 -18.82 15.64 8.17
CA ARG A 42 -17.91 16.30 9.12
C ARG A 42 -16.50 16.39 8.56
N ILE A 43 -16.02 15.34 7.89
CA ILE A 43 -14.73 15.33 7.20
C ILE A 43 -14.69 16.42 6.12
N ILE A 44 -15.71 16.46 5.25
CA ILE A 44 -15.83 17.46 4.17
C ILE A 44 -15.89 18.88 4.75
N ASN A 45 -16.75 19.11 5.74
CA ASN A 45 -16.89 20.40 6.41
C ASN A 45 -15.56 20.89 6.98
N ARG A 46 -14.84 20.01 7.72
CA ARG A 46 -13.57 20.37 8.34
C ARG A 46 -12.50 20.63 7.29
N TYR A 47 -12.37 19.77 6.29
CA TYR A 47 -11.34 19.92 5.26
C TYR A 47 -11.55 21.18 4.41
N CYS A 48 -12.76 21.43 3.91
CA CYS A 48 -13.05 22.65 3.15
C CYS A 48 -12.88 23.94 3.98
N HIS A 49 -13.05 23.88 5.31
CA HIS A 49 -12.79 25.03 6.18
C HIS A 49 -11.29 25.36 6.27
N LEU A 50 -10.43 24.34 6.33
CA LEU A 50 -8.97 24.50 6.34
C LEU A 50 -8.39 24.79 4.94
N HIS A 51 -9.11 24.37 3.89
CA HIS A 51 -8.73 24.55 2.49
C HIS A 51 -9.86 25.26 1.73
N PRO A 52 -10.00 26.60 1.87
CA PRO A 52 -11.14 27.35 1.34
C PRO A 52 -11.28 27.31 -0.19
N MET A 53 -10.20 26.96 -0.90
CA MET A 53 -10.20 26.81 -2.36
C MET A 53 -10.72 25.45 -2.83
N VAL A 54 -10.95 24.50 -1.91
CA VAL A 54 -11.43 23.16 -2.25
C VAL A 54 -12.92 23.19 -2.57
N SER A 55 -13.29 22.69 -3.75
CA SER A 55 -14.70 22.47 -4.10
C SER A 55 -15.31 21.37 -3.23
N ARG A 56 -16.29 21.76 -2.41
CA ARG A 56 -17.08 20.85 -1.58
C ARG A 56 -17.79 19.77 -2.38
N GLU A 57 -18.36 20.13 -3.52
CA GLU A 57 -19.07 19.20 -4.41
C GLU A 57 -18.10 18.15 -4.94
N LYS A 58 -16.92 18.57 -5.39
CA LYS A 58 -15.89 17.65 -5.87
C LYS A 58 -15.37 16.73 -4.77
N LEU A 59 -15.14 17.26 -3.57
CA LEU A 59 -14.69 16.43 -2.44
C LEU A 59 -15.76 15.40 -2.03
N THR A 60 -17.05 15.77 -2.10
CA THR A 60 -18.16 14.81 -1.91
C THR A 60 -18.08 13.68 -2.94
N GLU A 61 -17.95 14.01 -4.23
CA GLU A 61 -17.81 13.02 -5.32
C GLU A 61 -16.61 12.09 -5.09
N VAL A 62 -15.46 12.66 -4.68
CA VAL A 62 -14.24 11.92 -4.35
C VAL A 62 -14.50 10.90 -3.24
N LEU A 63 -15.12 11.30 -2.14
CA LEU A 63 -15.39 10.40 -1.02
C LEU A 63 -16.49 9.37 -1.32
N GLU A 64 -17.40 9.68 -2.25
CA GLU A 64 -18.46 8.78 -2.72
C GLU A 64 -18.03 7.82 -3.83
N TYR A 65 -16.83 8.01 -4.37
CA TYR A 65 -16.30 7.19 -5.45
C TYR A 65 -16.31 5.70 -5.08
N GLN A 66 -16.76 4.87 -6.02
CA GLN A 66 -16.71 3.42 -5.91
C GLN A 66 -15.68 2.86 -6.88
N CYS A 67 -14.61 2.31 -6.35
CA CYS A 67 -13.56 1.68 -7.14
C CYS A 67 -14.12 0.47 -7.89
N LYS A 68 -13.64 0.27 -9.12
CA LYS A 68 -14.00 -0.90 -9.94
C LYS A 68 -12.98 -2.02 -9.81
N TYR A 69 -11.71 -1.66 -9.71
CA TYR A 69 -10.57 -2.58 -9.69
C TYR A 69 -9.76 -2.45 -8.41
N PHE A 70 -9.49 -1.24 -7.94
CA PHE A 70 -8.63 -1.04 -6.76
C PHE A 70 -9.45 -0.89 -5.47
N LEU A 71 -9.98 -2.01 -4.99
CA LEU A 71 -11.00 -2.05 -3.93
C LEU A 71 -10.43 -1.97 -2.50
N TRP A 72 -9.18 -2.37 -2.30
CA TRP A 72 -8.49 -2.34 -1.01
C TRP A 72 -7.10 -1.77 -1.18
N GLY A 73 -6.85 -0.57 -0.63
CA GLY A 73 -5.59 0.17 -0.78
C GLY A 73 -4.98 0.56 0.55
N GLY A 74 -3.67 0.83 0.55
CA GLY A 74 -2.96 1.32 1.72
C GLY A 74 -1.84 2.27 1.32
N ALA A 75 -2.01 3.55 1.59
CA ALA A 75 -1.02 4.56 1.30
C ALA A 75 0.00 4.66 2.44
N ASP A 76 1.27 4.79 2.07
CA ASP A 76 2.35 5.21 2.95
C ASP A 76 2.52 6.71 2.83
N LEU A 77 2.33 7.42 3.94
CA LEU A 77 2.40 8.87 4.00
C LEU A 77 3.48 9.33 4.96
N ILE A 78 4.07 10.49 4.66
CA ILE A 78 4.93 11.23 5.57
C ILE A 78 4.25 12.54 5.91
N ASN A 79 4.25 12.92 7.19
CA ASN A 79 3.99 14.31 7.57
C ASN A 79 5.26 15.12 7.31
N ALA A 80 5.21 15.92 6.25
CA ALA A 80 6.33 16.74 5.79
C ALA A 80 6.00 18.22 5.97
N THR A 81 7.03 19.04 6.06
CA THR A 81 6.89 20.50 6.09
C THR A 81 7.77 21.13 5.02
N SER A 82 7.32 22.27 4.48
CA SER A 82 8.12 23.11 3.59
C SER A 82 9.05 24.06 4.37
N ALA A 83 9.92 24.77 3.65
CA ALA A 83 10.80 25.79 4.23
C ALA A 83 10.00 26.94 4.89
N GLU A 84 8.79 27.21 4.40
CA GLU A 84 7.86 28.22 4.93
C GLU A 84 7.03 27.71 6.12
N GLY A 85 7.25 26.46 6.56
CA GLY A 85 6.55 25.86 7.70
C GLY A 85 5.19 25.24 7.37
N ASN A 86 4.87 25.05 6.09
CA ASN A 86 3.60 24.45 5.67
C ASN A 86 3.65 22.93 5.81
N ARG A 87 2.95 22.41 6.83
CA ARG A 87 2.78 20.97 7.06
C ARG A 87 1.74 20.39 6.10
N GLN A 88 2.01 19.20 5.60
CA GLN A 88 1.09 18.45 4.75
C GLN A 88 1.42 16.95 4.76
N MET A 89 0.40 16.14 4.46
CA MET A 89 0.58 14.70 4.29
C MET A 89 0.99 14.39 2.85
N VAL A 90 2.16 13.78 2.68
CA VAL A 90 2.75 13.46 1.38
C VAL A 90 2.71 11.95 1.14
N VAL A 91 2.13 11.52 0.02
CA VAL A 91 2.03 10.11 -0.38
C VAL A 91 3.34 9.65 -1.02
N LEU A 92 3.92 8.58 -0.46
CA LEU A 92 5.10 7.91 -1.01
C LEU A 92 4.75 6.78 -1.99
N GLU A 93 3.76 5.97 -1.63
CA GLU A 93 3.22 4.88 -2.45
C GLU A 93 1.83 4.49 -1.94
N ASN A 94 1.05 3.78 -2.77
CA ASN A 94 -0.22 3.17 -2.37
C ASN A 94 -0.24 1.70 -2.80
N ASN A 95 -0.49 0.80 -1.86
CA ASN A 95 -0.23 -0.63 -1.99
C ASN A 95 -1.53 -1.44 -2.20
N SER A 96 -1.52 -2.42 -3.11
CA SER A 96 -2.71 -3.23 -3.46
C SER A 96 -2.87 -4.61 -2.80
N CYS A 97 -2.01 -4.92 -1.84
CA CYS A 97 -2.28 -5.86 -0.74
C CYS A 97 -1.52 -5.29 0.48
N PRO A 98 -2.01 -4.21 1.09
CA PRO A 98 -1.31 -3.60 2.20
C PRO A 98 -1.35 -4.54 3.41
N SER A 99 -0.27 -4.54 4.19
CA SER A 99 -0.21 -5.24 5.48
C SER A 99 -0.51 -4.27 6.61
N GLY A 100 -0.99 -4.80 7.73
CA GLY A 100 -0.90 -4.16 9.04
C GLY A 100 -2.23 -4.01 9.76
N GLN A 101 -3.27 -4.73 9.37
CA GLN A 101 -4.47 -4.92 10.16
C GLN A 101 -4.08 -5.40 11.56
N LYS A 102 -3.24 -6.45 11.65
CA LYS A 102 -2.67 -6.97 12.92
C LYS A 102 -1.89 -5.97 13.79
N SER A 103 -1.61 -4.77 13.28
CA SER A 103 -0.82 -3.73 13.94
C SER A 103 -1.67 -2.62 14.58
N MET A 104 -2.99 -2.64 14.41
CA MET A 104 -3.88 -1.62 14.98
C MET A 104 -4.64 -2.19 16.18
N PRO A 105 -4.71 -1.47 17.32
CA PRO A 105 -5.59 -1.82 18.43
C PRO A 105 -7.05 -1.98 17.99
N LEU A 106 -7.80 -2.82 18.70
CA LEU A 106 -9.23 -2.99 18.46
C LEU A 106 -9.98 -1.68 18.75
N LEU A 107 -11.02 -1.42 17.94
CA LEU A 107 -11.95 -0.31 18.19
C LEU A 107 -12.97 -0.66 19.27
N ASP A 108 -13.30 -1.95 19.38
CA ASP A 108 -14.27 -2.53 20.29
C ASP A 108 -13.72 -3.89 20.71
N ASP A 109 -13.35 -4.03 21.98
CA ASP A 109 -12.70 -5.23 22.51
C ASP A 109 -13.62 -6.46 22.48
N ASN A 110 -14.94 -6.26 22.33
CA ASN A 110 -15.90 -7.37 22.15
C ASN A 110 -15.97 -7.88 20.70
N LYS A 111 -15.25 -7.23 19.77
CA LYS A 111 -15.20 -7.59 18.34
C LYS A 111 -13.76 -7.93 17.96
N GLU A 112 -13.33 -9.11 18.39
CA GLU A 112 -11.95 -9.59 18.23
C GLU A 112 -11.51 -9.72 16.76
N ASP A 113 -12.45 -9.87 15.83
CA ASP A 113 -12.17 -9.91 14.39
C ASP A 113 -11.98 -8.53 13.75
N GLY A 114 -12.34 -7.46 14.46
CA GLY A 114 -12.01 -6.08 14.17
C GLY A 114 -12.01 -5.69 12.69
N SER A 115 -10.89 -5.13 12.24
CA SER A 115 -10.77 -4.64 10.85
C SER A 115 -10.70 -5.75 9.78
N TYR A 116 -10.43 -7.01 10.16
CA TYR A 116 -10.52 -8.15 9.25
C TYR A 116 -11.96 -8.31 8.77
N ARG A 117 -12.92 -8.43 9.70
CA ARG A 117 -14.34 -8.56 9.36
C ARG A 117 -14.84 -7.36 8.55
N LEU A 118 -14.44 -6.15 8.92
CA LEU A 118 -14.84 -4.94 8.20
C LEU A 118 -14.45 -4.98 6.72
N LEU A 119 -13.22 -5.38 6.36
CA LEU A 119 -12.80 -5.49 4.97
C LEU A 119 -13.63 -6.54 4.21
N ILE A 120 -13.84 -7.70 4.82
CA ILE A 120 -14.56 -8.80 4.16
C ILE A 120 -16.02 -8.42 3.94
N GLU A 121 -16.71 -7.87 4.94
CA GLU A 121 -18.12 -7.51 4.85
C GLU A 121 -18.38 -6.29 3.95
N ARG A 122 -17.53 -5.27 4.01
CA ARG A 122 -17.74 -4.01 3.27
C ARG A 122 -17.27 -4.08 1.82
N THR A 123 -16.38 -5.01 1.49
CA THR A 123 -15.69 -5.00 0.19
C THR A 123 -15.66 -6.37 -0.48
N PHE A 124 -15.10 -7.40 0.16
CA PHE A 124 -14.97 -8.71 -0.49
C PHE A 124 -16.34 -9.34 -0.77
N LYS A 125 -17.24 -9.38 0.24
CA LYS A 125 -18.60 -9.92 0.10
C LYS A 125 -19.43 -9.18 -0.95
N PRO A 126 -19.49 -7.83 -0.97
CA PRO A 126 -20.15 -7.09 -2.05
C PRO A 126 -19.58 -7.38 -3.44
N MET A 127 -18.26 -7.54 -3.59
CA MET A 127 -17.63 -7.91 -4.87
C MET A 127 -18.16 -9.26 -5.41
N LEU A 128 -18.52 -10.18 -4.51
CA LEU A 128 -19.03 -11.50 -4.88
C LEU A 128 -20.51 -11.53 -5.27
N LYS A 129 -21.28 -10.46 -5.02
CA LYS A 129 -22.70 -10.39 -5.38
C LYS A 129 -22.92 -10.79 -6.86
N PRO A 130 -23.96 -11.61 -7.16
CA PRO A 130 -24.26 -12.00 -8.52
C PRO A 130 -24.58 -10.78 -9.38
N LYS A 131 -24.09 -10.76 -10.62
CA LYS A 131 -24.52 -9.77 -11.61
C LYS A 131 -25.61 -10.38 -12.47
N LYS A 132 -26.71 -9.65 -12.67
CA LYS A 132 -27.83 -10.10 -13.51
C LYS A 132 -27.31 -10.42 -14.92
N GLY A 133 -27.63 -11.60 -15.44
CA GLY A 133 -27.19 -12.06 -16.76
C GLY A 133 -25.76 -12.58 -16.87
N VAL A 134 -25.00 -12.64 -15.77
CA VAL A 134 -23.66 -13.24 -15.75
C VAL A 134 -23.73 -14.61 -15.06
N VAL A 135 -23.32 -15.66 -15.77
CA VAL A 135 -23.27 -17.03 -15.23
C VAL A 135 -22.32 -17.06 -14.03
N SER A 136 -22.81 -17.53 -12.88
CA SER A 136 -22.00 -17.71 -11.69
C SER A 136 -21.04 -18.89 -11.86
N ILE A 137 -19.77 -18.67 -11.57
CA ILE A 137 -18.79 -19.75 -11.47
C ILE A 137 -19.11 -20.58 -10.23
N LYS A 138 -19.31 -21.89 -10.42
CA LYS A 138 -19.36 -22.85 -9.30
C LYS A 138 -17.94 -23.17 -8.89
N GLY A 139 -17.68 -23.21 -7.58
CA GLY A 139 -16.34 -23.44 -7.03
C GLY A 139 -16.24 -22.96 -5.59
N LYS A 140 -15.10 -23.20 -4.94
CA LYS A 140 -14.84 -22.81 -3.54
C LYS A 140 -14.29 -21.39 -3.43
N LEU A 141 -14.28 -20.85 -2.22
CA LEU A 141 -13.52 -19.65 -1.88
C LEU A 141 -12.06 -20.04 -1.58
N GLY A 142 -11.13 -19.22 -2.06
CA GLY A 142 -9.71 -19.39 -1.75
C GLY A 142 -9.11 -18.14 -1.13
N LEU A 143 -8.04 -18.32 -0.37
CA LEU A 143 -7.09 -17.27 -0.03
C LEU A 143 -5.70 -17.69 -0.47
N ILE A 144 -5.12 -16.98 -1.44
CA ILE A 144 -3.75 -17.24 -1.91
C ILE A 144 -2.78 -16.27 -1.25
N TYR A 145 -1.63 -16.77 -0.80
CA TYR A 145 -0.64 -15.94 -0.09
C TYR A 145 0.81 -16.29 -0.43
N ASP A 146 1.71 -15.31 -0.36
CA ASP A 146 3.16 -15.53 -0.49
C ASP A 146 3.98 -15.04 0.70
N LYS A 147 3.32 -14.44 1.70
CA LYS A 147 3.94 -14.03 2.97
C LYS A 147 2.87 -13.73 4.02
N ASN A 148 3.35 -13.40 5.23
CA ASN A 148 2.55 -12.78 6.29
C ASN A 148 1.41 -13.66 6.83
N MET A 149 1.75 -14.91 7.17
CA MET A 149 0.80 -15.95 7.54
C MET A 149 -0.13 -15.58 8.70
N MET A 150 0.36 -14.82 9.69
CA MET A 150 -0.45 -14.33 10.82
C MET A 150 -1.69 -13.55 10.35
N GLU A 151 -1.49 -12.67 9.37
CA GLU A 151 -2.56 -11.80 8.87
C GLU A 151 -3.40 -12.50 7.80
N THR A 152 -2.77 -13.31 6.93
CA THR A 152 -3.48 -14.02 5.87
C THR A 152 -4.36 -15.16 6.38
N SER A 153 -3.96 -15.85 7.44
CA SER A 153 -4.81 -16.85 8.10
C SER A 153 -6.02 -16.20 8.77
N GLY A 154 -5.85 -15.00 9.36
CA GLY A 154 -6.96 -14.23 9.94
C GLY A 154 -8.00 -13.86 8.88
N TYR A 155 -7.57 -13.39 7.70
CA TYR A 155 -8.49 -13.17 6.58
C TYR A 155 -9.20 -14.46 6.15
N ALA A 156 -8.51 -15.60 6.09
CA ALA A 156 -9.13 -16.87 5.68
C ALA A 156 -10.24 -17.30 6.65
N ALA A 157 -9.98 -17.22 7.96
CA ALA A 157 -10.95 -17.53 9.00
C ALA A 157 -12.18 -16.59 8.94
N ILE A 158 -11.96 -15.29 8.78
CA ILE A 158 -13.07 -14.34 8.66
C ILE A 158 -13.85 -14.49 7.36
N ILE A 159 -13.21 -14.86 6.25
CA ILE A 159 -13.95 -15.20 5.03
C ILE A 159 -14.84 -16.42 5.29
N ALA A 160 -14.32 -17.45 5.98
CA ALA A 160 -15.12 -18.62 6.31
C ALA A 160 -16.34 -18.25 7.16
N ASP A 161 -16.16 -17.42 8.20
CA ASP A 161 -17.24 -16.94 9.07
C ASP A 161 -18.29 -16.09 8.32
N VAL A 162 -17.85 -15.16 7.49
CA VAL A 162 -18.75 -14.20 6.82
C VAL A 162 -19.60 -14.85 5.73
N PHE A 163 -19.11 -15.94 5.14
CA PHE A 163 -19.78 -16.69 4.09
C PHE A 163 -20.41 -18.00 4.57
N ASP A 164 -20.12 -18.41 5.80
CA ASP A 164 -20.56 -19.69 6.37
C ASP A 164 -20.22 -20.88 5.44
N GLU A 165 -18.97 -20.89 4.95
CA GLU A 165 -18.43 -21.91 4.05
C GLU A 165 -16.94 -22.10 4.31
N GLU A 166 -16.42 -23.30 4.05
CA GLU A 166 -14.97 -23.54 4.06
C GLU A 166 -14.20 -22.67 3.04
N VAL A 167 -12.99 -22.28 3.41
CA VAL A 167 -12.05 -21.53 2.57
C VAL A 167 -10.77 -22.31 2.42
N ILE A 168 -10.30 -22.46 1.18
CA ILE A 168 -9.01 -23.10 0.92
C ILE A 168 -7.90 -22.06 1.08
N TYR A 169 -7.00 -22.26 2.04
CA TYR A 169 -5.84 -21.43 2.31
C TYR A 169 -4.62 -21.98 1.55
N ILE A 170 -4.11 -21.20 0.58
CA ILE A 170 -3.28 -21.70 -0.52
C ILE A 170 -1.93 -20.96 -0.55
N PRO A 171 -0.80 -21.64 -0.27
CA PRO A 171 0.52 -21.06 -0.49
C PRO A 171 0.72 -20.83 -1.98
N TYR A 172 1.25 -19.67 -2.38
CA TYR A 172 1.55 -19.39 -3.78
C TYR A 172 2.78 -18.50 -3.82
N PHE A 173 3.97 -19.07 -3.94
CA PHE A 173 5.26 -18.38 -3.75
C PHE A 173 5.97 -18.07 -5.06
N ASN A 174 6.77 -17.00 -5.09
CA ASN A 174 7.51 -16.62 -6.29
C ASN A 174 8.75 -17.51 -6.45
N GLY A 175 9.01 -17.98 -7.67
CA GLY A 175 10.18 -18.82 -7.98
C GLY A 175 10.15 -20.24 -7.41
N GLU A 176 9.05 -20.66 -6.77
CA GLU A 176 8.84 -22.04 -6.31
C GLU A 176 7.96 -22.80 -7.32
N SER A 177 8.04 -24.13 -7.32
CA SER A 177 7.02 -24.95 -7.99
C SER A 177 5.68 -24.67 -7.31
N ASN A 178 4.68 -24.33 -8.13
CA ASN A 178 3.32 -24.10 -7.69
C ASN A 178 2.37 -25.05 -8.42
N ASP A 179 2.79 -26.32 -8.57
CA ASP A 179 2.09 -27.35 -9.34
C ASP A 179 0.69 -27.67 -8.79
N HIS A 180 0.40 -27.23 -7.56
CA HIS A 180 -0.93 -27.31 -6.94
C HIS A 180 -1.88 -26.19 -7.36
N VAL A 181 -1.46 -25.21 -8.18
CA VAL A 181 -2.33 -24.17 -8.75
C VAL A 181 -2.20 -24.19 -10.27
N LYS A 182 -3.35 -24.21 -10.96
CA LYS A 182 -3.39 -24.04 -12.43
C LYS A 182 -4.46 -23.04 -12.84
N VAL A 183 -4.30 -22.47 -14.03
CA VAL A 183 -5.34 -21.67 -14.70
C VAL A 183 -5.88 -22.50 -15.87
N GLU A 184 -7.17 -22.81 -15.84
CA GLU A 184 -7.85 -23.53 -16.92
C GLU A 184 -9.12 -22.77 -17.32
N LYS A 185 -9.26 -22.44 -18.62
CA LYS A 185 -10.39 -21.65 -19.14
C LYS A 185 -10.62 -20.33 -18.40
N ASP A 186 -9.53 -19.65 -18.03
CA ASP A 186 -9.47 -18.42 -17.23
C ASP A 186 -9.93 -18.56 -15.76
N ILE A 187 -10.06 -19.78 -15.25
CA ILE A 187 -10.48 -20.06 -13.86
C ILE A 187 -9.27 -20.62 -13.11
N LEU A 188 -9.00 -20.07 -11.93
CA LEU A 188 -8.01 -20.61 -11.00
C LEU A 188 -8.53 -21.92 -10.40
N HIS A 189 -7.72 -22.96 -10.44
CA HIS A 189 -7.97 -24.22 -9.78
C HIS A 189 -6.85 -24.52 -8.79
N VAL A 190 -7.20 -25.18 -7.70
CA VAL A 190 -6.25 -25.69 -6.70
C VAL A 190 -6.35 -27.21 -6.62
N PHE A 191 -5.22 -27.91 -6.56
CA PHE A 191 -5.17 -29.35 -6.34
C PHE A 191 -5.18 -29.63 -4.85
N HIS A 192 -6.28 -30.22 -4.37
CA HIS A 192 -6.47 -30.57 -2.96
C HIS A 192 -7.31 -31.85 -2.86
N ASP A 193 -7.00 -32.72 -1.91
CA ASP A 193 -7.67 -34.02 -1.72
C ASP A 193 -7.78 -34.87 -3.00
N ASN A 194 -6.70 -34.88 -3.80
CA ASN A 194 -6.59 -35.57 -5.10
C ASN A 194 -7.54 -35.07 -6.20
N GLU A 195 -8.15 -33.89 -6.02
CA GLU A 195 -9.05 -33.28 -6.99
C GLU A 195 -8.62 -31.85 -7.37
N TRP A 196 -8.94 -31.46 -8.60
CA TRP A 196 -8.80 -30.07 -9.04
C TRP A 196 -10.07 -29.29 -8.74
N ILE A 197 -9.99 -28.42 -7.73
CA ILE A 197 -11.14 -27.65 -7.24
C ILE A 197 -11.13 -26.26 -7.92
N PRO A 198 -12.20 -25.89 -8.66
CA PRO A 198 -12.32 -24.54 -9.21
C PRO A 198 -12.55 -23.52 -8.09
N LEU A 199 -11.90 -22.37 -8.20
CA LEU A 199 -12.07 -21.24 -7.28
C LEU A 199 -13.00 -20.22 -7.91
N ARG A 200 -14.18 -20.01 -7.31
CA ARG A 200 -15.12 -18.99 -7.78
C ARG A 200 -14.64 -17.57 -7.44
N ALA A 201 -13.91 -17.45 -6.35
CA ALA A 201 -13.29 -16.22 -5.90
C ALA A 201 -12.08 -16.48 -5.02
N VAL A 202 -11.15 -15.52 -5.04
CA VAL A 202 -9.93 -15.58 -4.28
C VAL A 202 -9.64 -14.23 -3.61
N PHE A 203 -9.41 -14.27 -2.30
CA PHE A 203 -8.74 -13.18 -1.59
C PHE A 203 -7.25 -13.30 -1.84
N ARG A 204 -6.65 -12.31 -2.52
CA ARG A 204 -5.24 -12.39 -2.93
C ARG A 204 -4.36 -11.59 -1.98
N TYR A 205 -3.45 -12.30 -1.32
CA TYR A 205 -2.32 -11.75 -0.59
C TYR A 205 -0.98 -12.21 -1.19
N VAL A 206 -0.85 -12.05 -2.50
CA VAL A 206 0.38 -12.36 -3.25
C VAL A 206 1.04 -11.05 -3.61
N THR A 207 2.25 -10.85 -3.12
CA THR A 207 2.91 -9.55 -3.03
C THR A 207 4.15 -9.44 -3.89
N GLN A 208 4.91 -10.51 -4.09
CA GLN A 208 6.16 -10.55 -4.85
C GLN A 208 5.89 -10.87 -6.32
N LYS A 209 6.04 -9.91 -7.25
CA LYS A 209 5.80 -10.12 -8.69
C LYS A 209 4.48 -10.88 -9.02
N PRO A 210 3.31 -10.55 -8.44
CA PRO A 210 2.09 -11.37 -8.58
C PRO A 210 1.62 -11.58 -10.03
N TRP A 211 2.01 -10.69 -10.95
CA TRP A 211 1.69 -10.74 -12.37
C TRP A 211 2.34 -11.91 -13.13
N ASN A 212 3.33 -12.58 -12.55
CA ASN A 212 3.95 -13.77 -13.17
C ASN A 212 3.26 -15.10 -12.84
N ARG A 213 2.18 -15.02 -12.05
CA ARG A 213 1.47 -16.19 -11.50
C ARG A 213 -0.04 -16.07 -11.63
N ILE A 214 -0.57 -14.86 -11.50
CA ILE A 214 -2.00 -14.60 -11.64
C ILE A 214 -2.22 -13.85 -12.95
N PRO A 215 -3.09 -14.34 -13.85
CA PRO A 215 -3.32 -13.72 -15.15
C PRO A 215 -4.03 -12.38 -15.02
N LEU A 216 -3.78 -11.49 -15.99
CA LEU A 216 -4.50 -10.23 -16.14
C LEU A 216 -6.00 -10.43 -16.36
N HIS A 217 -6.34 -11.47 -17.11
CA HIS A 217 -7.70 -11.87 -17.39
C HIS A 217 -8.02 -13.15 -16.62
N CYS A 218 -8.86 -13.01 -15.59
CA CYS A 218 -9.33 -14.13 -14.79
C CYS A 218 -10.84 -14.05 -14.60
N LYS A 219 -11.54 -15.17 -14.82
CA LYS A 219 -12.96 -15.34 -14.52
C LYS A 219 -13.17 -15.50 -13.01
N THR A 220 -12.24 -16.17 -12.31
CA THR A 220 -12.21 -16.16 -10.84
C THR A 220 -12.16 -14.72 -10.35
N LYS A 221 -13.06 -14.33 -9.43
CA LYS A 221 -13.04 -12.98 -8.85
C LYS A 221 -11.85 -12.84 -7.90
N VAL A 222 -10.90 -11.95 -8.20
CA VAL A 222 -9.68 -11.76 -7.39
C VAL A 222 -9.68 -10.39 -6.71
N LEU A 223 -9.49 -10.33 -5.39
CA LEU A 223 -9.35 -9.08 -4.64
C LEU A 223 -7.89 -8.82 -4.23
N ASN A 224 -7.23 -7.74 -4.64
CA ASN A 224 -7.50 -6.94 -5.85
C ASN A 224 -7.06 -7.71 -7.11
N PRO A 225 -7.64 -7.44 -8.29
CA PRO A 225 -7.16 -7.98 -9.55
C PRO A 225 -5.76 -7.46 -9.89
N ILE A 226 -5.03 -8.19 -10.74
CA ILE A 226 -3.61 -7.92 -11.06
C ILE A 226 -3.41 -6.54 -11.70
N ILE A 227 -4.40 -6.06 -12.44
CA ILE A 227 -4.37 -4.70 -12.99
C ILE A 227 -4.13 -3.64 -11.91
N ALA A 228 -4.66 -3.81 -10.69
CA ALA A 228 -4.45 -2.85 -9.62
C ALA A 228 -2.98 -2.79 -9.17
N CYS A 229 -2.21 -3.87 -9.33
CA CYS A 229 -0.76 -3.84 -9.13
C CYS A 229 -0.06 -3.06 -10.25
N LEU A 230 -0.33 -3.41 -11.50
CA LEU A 230 0.36 -2.83 -12.66
C LEU A 230 0.02 -1.35 -12.88
N ALA A 231 -1.21 -0.93 -12.56
CA ALA A 231 -1.69 0.44 -12.72
C ALA A 231 -1.20 1.41 -11.62
N GLY A 232 -0.45 0.92 -10.64
CA GLY A 232 0.18 1.77 -9.63
C GLY A 232 0.31 1.12 -8.26
N GLY A 233 -0.59 0.20 -7.90
CA GLY A 233 -0.66 -0.41 -6.57
C GLY A 233 0.56 -1.25 -6.18
N ARG A 234 1.41 -1.62 -7.15
CA ARG A 234 2.76 -2.22 -6.97
C ARG A 234 3.72 -1.78 -8.10
N ASN A 235 3.40 -0.71 -8.81
CA ASN A 235 4.20 -0.20 -9.92
C ASN A 235 4.35 1.31 -9.73
N LYS A 236 5.41 1.71 -9.04
CA LYS A 236 5.63 3.10 -8.63
C LYS A 236 5.72 4.06 -9.83
N MET A 237 6.23 3.56 -10.97
CA MET A 237 6.33 4.33 -12.20
C MET A 237 4.95 4.68 -12.77
N VAL A 238 4.06 3.69 -12.89
CA VAL A 238 2.70 3.93 -13.39
C VAL A 238 1.87 4.69 -12.34
N ALA A 239 2.13 4.50 -11.05
CA ALA A 239 1.50 5.28 -9.99
C ALA A 239 1.79 6.78 -10.14
N ALA A 240 3.05 7.17 -10.34
CA ALA A 240 3.43 8.56 -10.52
C ALA A 240 2.69 9.21 -11.71
N LYS A 241 2.61 8.51 -12.85
CA LYS A 241 1.84 8.95 -14.03
C LYS A 241 0.33 9.04 -13.75
N ALA A 242 -0.22 8.08 -13.00
CA ALA A 242 -1.63 8.09 -12.61
C ALA A 242 -1.96 9.29 -11.69
N TYR A 243 -1.07 9.62 -10.76
CA TYR A 243 -1.23 10.76 -9.86
C TYR A 243 -1.15 12.08 -10.62
N ASP A 244 -0.19 12.24 -11.54
CA ASP A 244 -0.03 13.43 -12.37
C ASP A 244 -1.26 13.72 -13.24
N ILE A 245 -1.76 12.69 -13.94
CA ILE A 245 -2.99 12.79 -14.74
C ILE A 245 -4.18 13.19 -13.86
N TYR A 246 -4.36 12.56 -12.70
CA TYR A 246 -5.50 12.88 -11.86
C TYR A 246 -5.37 14.26 -11.19
N ASN A 247 -4.16 14.70 -10.85
CA ASN A 247 -3.91 16.05 -10.35
C ASN A 247 -4.32 17.11 -11.36
N THR A 248 -4.08 16.88 -12.66
CA THR A 248 -4.54 17.77 -13.73
C THR A 248 -6.07 17.89 -13.75
N GLU A 249 -6.79 16.79 -13.49
CA GLU A 249 -8.27 16.81 -13.38
C GLU A 249 -8.77 17.51 -12.09
N LEU A 250 -7.96 17.55 -11.03
CA LEU A 250 -8.34 18.06 -9.71
C LEU A 250 -7.98 19.53 -9.50
N GLU A 251 -7.06 20.08 -10.30
CA GLU A 251 -6.48 21.41 -10.13
C GLU A 251 -7.54 22.51 -9.99
N SER A 252 -8.53 22.53 -10.88
CA SER A 252 -9.62 23.52 -10.87
C SER A 252 -10.56 23.42 -9.65
N PHE A 253 -10.45 22.33 -8.88
CA PHE A 253 -11.24 22.07 -7.68
C PHE A 253 -10.46 22.29 -6.39
N GLY A 254 -9.23 22.81 -6.46
CA GLY A 254 -8.37 23.05 -5.30
C GLY A 254 -7.87 21.78 -4.60
N LEU A 255 -7.98 20.62 -5.26
CA LEU A 255 -7.54 19.32 -4.74
C LEU A 255 -6.26 18.89 -5.47
N LYS A 256 -5.40 18.16 -4.77
CA LYS A 256 -4.22 17.52 -5.35
C LYS A 256 -3.75 16.36 -4.48
N ILE A 257 -3.15 15.37 -5.12
CA ILE A 257 -2.32 14.36 -4.47
C ILE A 257 -0.96 14.99 -4.23
N ASN A 258 -0.57 15.08 -2.96
CA ASN A 258 0.73 15.54 -2.54
C ASN A 258 1.74 14.40 -2.68
N THR A 259 2.67 14.52 -3.62
CA THR A 259 3.80 13.58 -3.76
C THR A 259 5.11 14.35 -3.82
N PRO A 260 6.23 13.73 -3.41
CA PRO A 260 7.54 14.32 -3.70
C PRO A 260 7.77 14.36 -5.21
N GLU A 261 8.61 15.29 -5.68
CA GLU A 261 8.96 15.39 -7.10
C GLU A 261 9.55 14.06 -7.56
N THR A 262 9.01 13.48 -8.63
CA THR A 262 9.37 12.14 -9.08
C THR A 262 9.68 12.15 -10.56
N ILE A 263 10.89 11.77 -10.91
CA ILE A 263 11.32 11.54 -12.28
C ILE A 263 11.14 10.05 -12.59
N TRP A 264 10.33 9.74 -13.59
CA TRP A 264 10.06 8.38 -14.05
C TRP A 264 10.81 8.06 -15.35
N ASP A 265 10.78 6.79 -15.75
CA ASP A 265 11.44 6.26 -16.96
C ASP A 265 12.97 6.44 -16.97
N VAL A 266 13.60 6.54 -15.80
CA VAL A 266 15.05 6.75 -15.67
C VAL A 266 15.81 5.45 -15.92
N SER A 267 16.78 5.46 -16.84
CA SER A 267 17.73 4.36 -16.97
C SER A 267 18.82 4.43 -15.91
N LYS A 268 19.44 3.28 -15.56
CA LYS A 268 20.48 3.24 -14.53
C LYS A 268 21.62 4.25 -14.79
N ALA A 269 22.04 4.40 -16.05
CA ALA A 269 23.11 5.31 -16.45
C ALA A 269 22.78 6.80 -16.27
N GLU A 270 21.49 7.17 -16.26
CA GLU A 270 21.05 8.57 -16.10
C GLU A 270 20.91 8.98 -14.62
N ILE A 271 20.94 8.02 -13.69
CA ILE A 271 20.70 8.27 -12.27
C ILE A 271 21.64 9.34 -11.69
N PRO A 272 22.98 9.30 -11.91
CA PRO A 272 23.88 10.31 -11.37
C PRO A 272 23.52 11.75 -11.77
N LEU A 273 23.05 11.94 -13.01
CA LEU A 273 22.63 13.26 -13.51
C LEU A 273 21.41 13.77 -12.76
N TRP A 274 20.42 12.91 -12.50
CA TRP A 274 19.23 13.29 -11.77
C TRP A 274 19.52 13.56 -10.29
N VAL A 275 20.38 12.77 -9.66
CA VAL A 275 20.86 13.01 -8.29
C VAL A 275 21.54 14.39 -8.20
N GLN A 276 22.43 14.71 -9.15
CA GLN A 276 23.08 16.02 -9.21
C GLN A 276 22.05 17.15 -9.38
N LYS A 277 21.08 16.99 -10.28
CA LYS A 277 20.02 17.99 -10.51
C LYS A 277 19.16 18.25 -9.27
N MET A 278 18.95 17.23 -8.42
CA MET A 278 18.22 17.34 -7.14
C MET A 278 19.08 17.91 -5.99
N GLY A 279 20.31 18.36 -6.25
CA GLY A 279 21.21 18.92 -5.25
C GLY A 279 22.11 17.88 -4.56
N GLY A 280 22.34 16.74 -5.20
CA GLY A 280 23.20 15.66 -4.68
C GLY A 280 22.50 14.68 -3.73
N GLN A 281 21.19 14.86 -3.50
CA GLN A 281 20.37 14.05 -2.62
C GLN A 281 19.15 13.54 -3.36
N ALA A 282 18.81 12.26 -3.22
CA ALA A 282 17.63 11.68 -3.85
C ALA A 282 17.22 10.35 -3.21
N VAL A 283 16.06 9.83 -3.61
CA VAL A 283 15.64 8.45 -3.38
C VAL A 283 15.51 7.75 -4.73
N ILE A 284 16.27 6.68 -4.93
CA ILE A 284 16.14 5.81 -6.10
C ILE A 284 15.23 4.65 -5.73
N LYS A 285 14.24 4.35 -6.57
CA LYS A 285 13.36 3.19 -6.37
C LYS A 285 13.29 2.29 -7.59
N ILE A 286 13.40 0.99 -7.33
CA ILE A 286 13.03 -0.07 -8.27
C ILE A 286 11.48 -0.11 -8.30
N PRO A 287 10.82 0.19 -9.44
CA PRO A 287 9.38 0.49 -9.45
C PRO A 287 8.47 -0.64 -8.96
N TYR A 288 8.90 -1.88 -9.10
CA TYR A 288 8.09 -3.09 -8.88
C TYR A 288 8.35 -3.76 -7.52
N SER A 289 9.41 -3.32 -6.83
CA SER A 289 9.82 -3.87 -5.54
C SER A 289 8.94 -3.34 -4.41
N ASN A 290 8.83 -4.10 -3.32
CA ASN A 290 7.97 -3.78 -2.18
C ASN A 290 8.62 -4.11 -0.84
N ALA A 291 7.94 -3.77 0.26
CA ALA A 291 8.38 -4.03 1.63
C ALA A 291 9.73 -3.35 1.97
N GLY A 292 9.98 -2.18 1.38
CA GLY A 292 11.25 -1.45 1.52
C GLY A 292 12.40 -2.02 0.70
N GLN A 293 12.20 -3.14 -0.01
CA GLN A 293 13.21 -3.64 -0.95
C GLN A 293 13.21 -2.76 -2.20
N GLY A 294 14.40 -2.45 -2.70
CA GLY A 294 14.57 -1.62 -3.89
C GLY A 294 14.24 -0.15 -3.66
N VAL A 295 14.43 0.36 -2.45
CA VAL A 295 14.42 1.80 -2.14
C VAL A 295 15.81 2.14 -1.60
N TYR A 296 16.49 3.10 -2.22
CA TYR A 296 17.85 3.49 -1.88
C TYR A 296 17.88 5.01 -1.67
N THR A 297 18.30 5.42 -0.49
CA THR A 297 18.50 6.82 -0.14
C THR A 297 19.93 7.21 -0.49
N ILE A 298 20.09 8.33 -1.19
CA ILE A 298 21.37 8.85 -1.63
C ILE A 298 21.54 10.22 -1.00
N ILE A 299 22.54 10.36 -0.12
CA ILE A 299 22.91 11.63 0.51
C ILE A 299 24.40 11.97 0.31
N ASN A 300 25.18 11.07 -0.27
CA ASN A 300 26.60 11.25 -0.58
C ASN A 300 27.03 10.38 -1.78
N GLN A 301 28.27 10.57 -2.25
CA GLN A 301 28.80 9.85 -3.41
C GLN A 301 29.02 8.36 -3.15
N GLU A 302 29.40 7.97 -1.92
CA GLU A 302 29.63 6.57 -1.55
C GLU A 302 28.36 5.73 -1.69
N GLU A 303 27.21 6.24 -1.23
CA GLU A 303 25.92 5.57 -1.41
C GLU A 303 25.49 5.51 -2.89
N LEU A 304 25.80 6.53 -3.68
CA LEU A 304 25.54 6.53 -5.11
C LEU A 304 26.38 5.47 -5.83
N ASP A 305 27.68 5.42 -5.56
CA ASP A 305 28.59 4.44 -6.15
C ASP A 305 28.17 3.01 -5.76
N ALA A 306 27.87 2.79 -4.48
CA ALA A 306 27.38 1.50 -3.99
C ALA A 306 26.07 1.07 -4.69
N PHE A 307 25.14 1.99 -4.92
CA PHE A 307 23.94 1.70 -5.70
C PHE A 307 24.26 1.36 -7.17
N MET A 308 25.19 2.10 -7.78
CA MET A 308 25.57 1.91 -9.17
C MET A 308 26.28 0.57 -9.42
N GLU A 309 26.92 -0.01 -8.41
CA GLU A 309 27.54 -1.34 -8.47
C GLU A 309 26.54 -2.51 -8.37
N LEU A 310 25.31 -2.27 -7.90
CA LEU A 310 24.31 -3.34 -7.74
C LEU A 310 23.90 -3.97 -9.07
N ASP A 311 23.88 -5.30 -9.14
CA ASP A 311 23.23 -6.00 -10.25
C ASP A 311 21.70 -5.99 -10.06
N ILE A 312 20.97 -5.41 -11.01
CA ILE A 312 19.53 -5.18 -10.93
C ILE A 312 18.86 -5.65 -12.22
N GLU A 313 17.90 -6.56 -12.08
CA GLU A 313 17.18 -7.20 -13.19
C GLU A 313 16.30 -6.24 -14.02
N TYR A 314 15.78 -5.19 -13.37
CA TYR A 314 14.90 -4.20 -14.00
C TYR A 314 15.70 -3.03 -14.58
N GLU A 315 15.31 -2.59 -15.77
CA GLU A 315 16.05 -1.59 -16.55
C GLU A 315 15.59 -0.16 -16.32
N ARG A 316 14.43 0.01 -15.68
CA ARG A 316 13.83 1.32 -15.41
C ARG A 316 13.67 1.59 -13.93
N PHE A 317 13.96 2.82 -13.56
CA PHE A 317 13.93 3.33 -12.19
C PHE A 317 13.02 4.54 -12.08
N ILE A 318 12.69 4.90 -10.84
CA ILE A 318 12.25 6.25 -10.52
C ILE A 318 13.27 6.91 -9.60
N VAL A 319 13.51 8.20 -9.82
CA VAL A 319 14.32 9.06 -8.95
C VAL A 319 13.39 10.08 -8.34
N GLN A 320 13.27 10.08 -7.02
CA GLN A 320 12.32 10.91 -6.28
C GLN A 320 13.08 11.84 -5.35
N SER A 321 12.56 13.05 -5.15
CA SER A 321 13.11 14.01 -4.19
C SER A 321 13.10 13.40 -2.78
N LEU A 322 14.26 13.41 -2.13
CA LEU A 322 14.44 12.99 -0.76
C LEU A 322 13.77 13.97 0.21
N ILE A 323 12.84 13.44 1.01
CA ILE A 323 12.35 14.09 2.22
C ILE A 323 13.24 13.60 3.34
N GLY A 324 14.10 14.47 3.87
CA GLY A 324 15.09 14.14 4.89
C GLY A 324 15.03 15.11 6.07
N ASN A 325 16.18 15.43 6.64
CA ASN A 325 16.34 16.64 7.45
C ASN A 325 16.41 17.87 6.52
N TYR A 326 16.03 19.05 7.00
CA TYR A 326 16.14 20.30 6.24
C TYR A 326 17.52 20.52 5.60
N ASN A 327 18.60 20.20 6.32
CA ASN A 327 19.98 20.39 5.88
C ASN A 327 20.40 19.46 4.73
N TRP A 328 19.71 18.32 4.56
CA TRP A 328 20.06 17.32 3.57
C TRP A 328 18.84 16.74 2.84
N SER A 329 17.81 17.55 2.64
CA SER A 329 16.69 17.23 1.74
C SER A 329 16.95 17.76 0.33
N SER A 330 16.43 17.03 -0.68
CA SER A 330 16.54 17.40 -2.09
C SER A 330 15.98 18.79 -2.37
N VAL A 331 16.57 19.46 -3.34
CA VAL A 331 16.03 20.68 -3.93
C VAL A 331 15.08 20.30 -5.06
N SER A 332 13.83 20.76 -5.01
CA SER A 332 12.83 20.53 -6.05
C SER A 332 12.28 21.85 -6.61
N SER A 333 11.51 21.76 -7.70
CA SER A 333 10.76 22.88 -8.27
C SER A 333 9.80 23.56 -7.27
N ASN A 334 9.31 22.83 -6.26
CA ASN A 334 8.41 23.31 -5.22
C ASN A 334 9.12 23.67 -3.90
N GLY A 335 10.44 23.78 -3.91
CA GLY A 335 11.26 23.99 -2.71
C GLY A 335 11.68 22.70 -2.02
N LYS A 336 12.04 22.77 -0.74
CA LYS A 336 12.48 21.62 0.05
C LYS A 336 11.35 21.10 0.94
N TYR A 337 11.13 19.79 0.90
CA TYR A 337 10.34 19.08 1.91
C TYR A 337 11.27 18.35 2.88
N TYR A 338 10.96 18.45 4.16
CA TYR A 338 11.67 17.72 5.21
C TYR A 338 10.69 17.14 6.23
N HIS A 339 11.15 16.14 6.97
CA HIS A 339 10.33 15.45 7.95
C HIS A 339 9.97 16.35 9.14
N VAL A 340 8.70 16.32 9.54
CA VAL A 340 8.30 16.84 10.87
C VAL A 340 8.88 15.95 11.97
N GLY A 341 8.88 14.63 11.74
CA GLY A 341 9.39 13.63 12.68
C GLY A 341 8.54 13.46 13.93
N THR A 342 8.99 12.61 14.85
CA THR A 342 8.36 12.42 16.16
C THR A 342 8.51 13.65 17.05
N ILE A 343 7.67 13.75 18.08
CA ILE A 343 7.98 14.58 19.24
C ILE A 343 9.36 14.16 19.79
N PRO A 344 10.27 15.12 20.07
CA PRO A 344 11.61 14.80 20.54
C PRO A 344 11.61 13.95 21.81
N THR A 345 12.56 13.03 21.92
CA THR A 345 12.79 12.29 23.16
C THR A 345 13.34 13.21 24.25
N THR A 346 13.48 12.70 25.48
CA THR A 346 14.16 13.42 26.57
C THR A 346 15.62 13.76 26.27
N LYS A 347 16.23 13.12 25.26
CA LYS A 347 17.58 13.43 24.75
C LYS A 347 17.57 14.46 23.61
N GLY A 348 16.40 15.00 23.25
CA GLY A 348 16.22 15.90 22.11
C GLY A 348 16.24 15.20 20.75
N GLU A 349 16.18 13.87 20.71
CA GLU A 349 16.25 13.11 19.47
C GLU A 349 14.88 13.03 18.79
N THR A 350 14.84 13.33 17.49
CA THR A 350 13.65 13.16 16.65
C THR A 350 13.86 11.99 15.69
N PHE A 351 12.82 11.21 15.42
CA PHE A 351 12.89 10.08 14.49
C PHE A 351 11.97 10.32 13.29
N VAL A 352 12.38 9.80 12.13
CA VAL A 352 11.48 9.70 10.99
C VAL A 352 10.39 8.68 11.28
N THR A 353 9.16 9.07 10.97
CA THR A 353 7.99 8.19 10.99
C THR A 353 7.20 8.34 9.71
N ASP A 354 6.58 7.23 9.31
CA ASP A 354 5.51 7.24 8.33
C ASP A 354 4.15 6.92 8.97
N LEU A 355 3.09 7.14 8.21
CA LEU A 355 1.74 6.70 8.52
C LEU A 355 1.28 5.81 7.38
N ARG A 356 0.96 4.55 7.65
CA ARG A 356 0.24 3.71 6.69
C ARG A 356 -1.25 3.78 6.96
N LEU A 357 -2.01 4.40 6.07
CA LEU A 357 -3.47 4.46 6.16
C LEU A 357 -4.10 3.55 5.10
N MET A 358 -4.93 2.63 5.55
CA MET A 358 -5.65 1.70 4.68
C MET A 358 -7.11 2.10 4.51
N VAL A 359 -7.58 1.96 3.27
CA VAL A 359 -8.95 2.25 2.88
C VAL A 359 -9.53 1.09 2.09
N SER A 360 -10.85 1.00 2.10
CA SER A 360 -11.58 0.10 1.22
C SER A 360 -12.74 0.80 0.53
N SER A 361 -12.97 0.43 -0.72
CA SER A 361 -14.16 0.82 -1.48
C SER A 361 -15.38 0.07 -0.99
N THR A 362 -16.48 0.79 -0.79
CA THR A 362 -17.78 0.25 -0.35
C THR A 362 -18.90 0.76 -1.26
N ASP A 363 -20.12 0.28 -1.07
CA ASP A 363 -21.32 0.80 -1.72
C ASP A 363 -21.70 2.23 -1.28
N LYS A 364 -21.05 2.75 -0.23
CA LYS A 364 -21.23 4.10 0.32
C LYS A 364 -19.99 4.98 0.11
N GLY A 365 -19.13 4.62 -0.85
CA GLY A 365 -17.88 5.31 -1.13
C GLY A 365 -16.66 4.66 -0.47
N ILE A 366 -15.51 5.33 -0.55
CA ILE A 366 -14.26 4.85 0.08
C ILE A 366 -14.34 5.17 1.58
N LYS A 367 -13.83 4.25 2.42
CA LYS A 367 -13.83 4.40 3.89
C LYS A 367 -12.49 3.99 4.49
N PRO A 368 -12.07 4.60 5.62
CA PRO A 368 -10.91 4.13 6.35
C PRO A 368 -11.18 2.73 6.92
N LEU A 369 -10.13 1.91 6.96
CA LEU A 369 -10.13 0.57 7.54
C LEU A 369 -9.33 0.53 8.82
N CYS A 370 -8.03 0.80 8.70
CA CYS A 370 -7.08 0.80 9.80
C CYS A 370 -5.85 1.62 9.40
N PHE A 371 -5.07 2.02 10.39
CA PHE A 371 -3.80 2.69 10.16
C PHE A 371 -2.85 2.46 11.32
N TYR A 372 -1.57 2.61 11.05
CA TYR A 372 -0.50 2.49 12.02
C TYR A 372 0.72 3.28 11.54
N SER A 373 1.70 3.48 12.43
CA SER A 373 2.92 4.20 12.10
C SER A 373 4.15 3.32 12.33
N ARG A 374 5.21 3.60 11.59
CA ARG A 374 6.51 2.94 11.75
C ARG A 374 7.58 3.99 11.91
N ARG A 375 8.59 3.67 12.73
CA ARG A 375 9.72 4.56 13.02
C ARG A 375 11.00 4.05 12.37
N ALA A 376 11.88 4.96 11.98
CA ALA A 376 13.25 4.63 11.61
C ALA A 376 14.04 4.03 12.81
N ALA A 377 15.15 3.37 12.50
CA ALA A 377 15.97 2.70 13.52
C ALA A 377 16.81 3.69 14.33
N LYS A 378 17.34 4.73 13.67
CA LYS A 378 18.16 5.78 14.28
C LYS A 378 17.46 7.15 14.23
N PRO A 379 17.82 8.07 15.14
CA PRO A 379 17.38 9.45 15.08
C PRO A 379 17.75 10.13 13.76
N LEU A 380 16.94 11.10 13.35
CA LEU A 380 17.22 11.95 12.21
C LEU A 380 18.27 13.00 12.59
N ALA A 381 19.50 12.84 12.08
CA ALA A 381 20.59 13.76 12.39
C ALA A 381 20.49 15.08 11.62
N ASP A 382 20.91 16.19 12.25
CA ASP A 382 21.00 17.50 11.59
C ASP A 382 22.17 17.59 10.61
N HIS A 383 23.27 16.93 10.94
CA HIS A 383 24.47 16.87 10.11
C HIS A 383 24.86 15.44 9.85
N ILE A 384 25.21 15.16 8.59
CA ILE A 384 25.71 13.86 8.17
C ILE A 384 27.22 13.84 8.39
N VAL A 385 27.68 12.89 9.19
CA VAL A 385 29.10 12.53 9.27
C VAL A 385 29.38 11.51 8.16
N ASN A 386 30.51 11.64 7.45
CA ASN A 386 30.88 10.75 6.35
C ASN A 386 30.77 9.26 6.75
N GLY A 387 30.18 8.43 5.88
CA GLY A 387 29.99 6.98 6.08
C GLY A 387 28.75 6.57 6.89
N LEU A 388 27.85 7.50 7.24
CA LEU A 388 26.59 7.15 7.89
C LEU A 388 25.57 6.58 6.89
N ASP A 389 25.08 5.37 7.16
CA ASP A 389 23.95 4.73 6.49
C ASP A 389 22.66 5.58 6.65
N SER A 390 22.30 6.32 5.60
CA SER A 390 21.11 7.17 5.60
C SER A 390 19.81 6.38 5.75
N TRP A 391 19.80 5.12 5.28
CA TRP A 391 18.62 4.26 5.37
C TRP A 391 18.25 3.98 6.82
N SER A 392 19.23 3.85 7.72
CA SER A 392 18.94 3.65 9.16
C SER A 392 18.17 4.81 9.81
N MET A 393 18.26 6.02 9.25
CA MET A 393 17.58 7.24 9.74
C MET A 393 16.27 7.54 9.01
N LEU A 394 16.09 7.05 7.79
CA LEU A 394 14.95 7.35 6.92
C LEU A 394 14.01 6.15 6.70
N GLY A 395 14.57 4.94 6.68
CA GLY A 395 13.89 3.69 6.40
C GLY A 395 12.97 3.27 7.55
N THR A 396 11.67 3.29 7.30
CA THR A 396 10.63 2.92 8.27
C THR A 396 10.10 1.49 8.08
N ASN A 397 10.53 0.77 7.05
CA ASN A 397 10.06 -0.60 6.79
C ASN A 397 10.35 -1.52 7.98
N LEU A 398 9.35 -2.31 8.38
CA LEU A 398 9.52 -3.30 9.46
C LEU A 398 10.01 -4.66 8.95
N SER A 399 9.76 -4.97 7.67
CA SER A 399 10.10 -6.27 7.10
C SER A 399 11.61 -6.41 6.95
N VAL A 400 12.14 -7.51 7.47
CA VAL A 400 13.54 -7.93 7.31
C VAL A 400 13.53 -9.18 6.44
N LYS A 401 14.37 -9.21 5.40
CA LYS A 401 14.51 -10.36 4.51
C LYS A 401 15.53 -11.31 5.11
N GLU A 402 15.11 -12.51 5.47
CA GLU A 402 15.99 -13.53 6.03
C GLU A 402 16.48 -14.51 4.93
N GLY A 403 15.72 -14.63 3.84
CA GLY A 403 16.02 -15.55 2.75
C GLY A 403 15.05 -15.43 1.57
N VAL A 404 15.08 -16.41 0.67
CA VAL A 404 14.13 -16.50 -0.45
C VAL A 404 12.75 -16.87 0.10
N ASN A 405 11.76 -16.01 -0.12
CA ASN A 405 10.41 -16.14 0.43
C ASN A 405 10.33 -16.22 1.97
N GLU A 406 11.39 -15.78 2.67
CA GLU A 406 11.47 -15.79 4.13
C GLU A 406 11.64 -14.37 4.68
N TRP A 407 10.78 -14.04 5.66
CA TRP A 407 10.63 -12.68 6.16
C TRP A 407 10.41 -12.69 7.67
N SER A 408 11.12 -11.82 8.36
CA SER A 408 10.84 -11.46 9.76
C SER A 408 10.31 -10.02 9.83
N SER A 409 10.02 -9.54 11.04
CA SER A 409 9.53 -8.18 11.25
C SER A 409 10.07 -7.59 12.54
N ASP A 410 10.70 -6.42 12.45
CA ASP A 410 11.14 -5.66 13.60
C ASP A 410 9.95 -4.91 14.23
N THR A 411 9.22 -5.61 15.07
CA THR A 411 8.03 -5.04 15.71
C THR A 411 8.37 -3.97 16.75
N ASN A 412 9.63 -3.81 17.18
CA ASN A 412 10.00 -2.77 18.16
C ASN A 412 9.87 -1.35 17.61
N ARG A 413 9.93 -1.21 16.28
CA ARG A 413 9.76 0.08 15.57
C ARG A 413 8.33 0.36 15.13
N LEU A 414 7.40 -0.57 15.36
CA LEU A 414 5.98 -0.34 15.14
C LEU A 414 5.41 0.56 16.24
N MET A 415 4.88 1.72 15.84
CA MET A 415 4.20 2.68 16.71
C MET A 415 2.69 2.47 16.60
N LEU A 416 2.07 2.06 17.71
CA LEU A 416 0.65 1.73 17.74
C LEU A 416 -0.22 2.99 17.79
N MET A 417 -1.47 2.86 17.32
CA MET A 417 -2.49 3.90 17.46
C MET A 417 -3.15 3.85 18.85
N ASP A 418 -2.33 3.64 19.88
CA ASP A 418 -2.74 3.50 21.27
C ASP A 418 -2.48 4.79 22.06
N ARG A 419 -2.87 4.80 23.34
CA ARG A 419 -2.67 5.95 24.23
C ARG A 419 -1.20 6.33 24.46
N ARG A 420 -0.25 5.41 24.22
CA ARG A 420 1.16 5.56 24.57
C ARG A 420 1.99 6.10 23.41
N ASP A 421 1.78 5.57 22.22
CA ASP A 421 2.63 5.83 21.06
C ASP A 421 2.07 6.93 20.15
N PHE A 422 0.75 7.07 20.05
CA PHE A 422 0.13 8.05 19.13
C PHE A 422 0.60 9.48 19.39
N ASN A 423 0.68 9.90 20.65
CA ASN A 423 1.12 11.26 21.02
C ASN A 423 2.57 11.55 20.65
N LYS A 424 3.41 10.52 20.48
CA LYS A 424 4.80 10.69 20.04
C LYS A 424 4.91 11.04 18.56
N LEU A 425 3.86 10.81 17.77
CA LEU A 425 3.84 11.13 16.34
C LEU A 425 3.62 12.62 16.08
N GLY A 426 3.12 13.38 17.06
CA GLY A 426 2.80 14.80 16.88
C GLY A 426 1.66 15.06 15.88
N LEU A 427 0.80 14.06 15.62
CA LEU A 427 -0.33 14.16 14.70
C LEU A 427 -1.62 14.56 15.43
N GLY A 428 -2.38 15.46 14.80
CA GLY A 428 -3.72 15.85 15.22
C GLY A 428 -4.82 15.26 14.33
N LEU A 429 -6.05 15.66 14.61
CA LEU A 429 -7.22 15.23 13.83
C LEU A 429 -7.14 15.67 12.36
N ASP A 430 -6.64 16.89 12.13
CA ASP A 430 -6.55 17.46 10.79
C ASP A 430 -5.52 16.72 9.93
N ASP A 431 -4.38 16.32 10.51
CA ASP A 431 -3.40 15.48 9.82
C ASP A 431 -3.99 14.12 9.44
N LEU A 432 -4.81 13.51 10.31
CA LEU A 432 -5.50 12.23 10.01
C LEU A 432 -6.55 12.40 8.91
N VAL A 433 -7.28 13.51 8.90
CA VAL A 433 -8.25 13.84 7.85
C VAL A 433 -7.54 14.06 6.51
N GLU A 434 -6.44 14.82 6.49
CA GLU A 434 -5.64 15.01 5.29
C GLU A 434 -5.05 13.69 4.80
N ALA A 435 -4.49 12.87 5.69
CA ALA A 435 -3.95 11.56 5.34
C ALA A 435 -4.99 10.67 4.68
N TYR A 436 -6.21 10.69 5.20
CA TYR A 436 -7.33 9.97 4.62
C TYR A 436 -7.67 10.47 3.22
N ILE A 437 -7.78 11.78 3.03
CA ILE A 437 -8.08 12.38 1.73
C ILE A 437 -6.98 12.06 0.72
N GLN A 438 -5.71 12.20 1.10
CA GLN A 438 -4.56 11.83 0.26
C GLN A 438 -4.56 10.34 -0.11
N THR A 439 -4.94 9.46 0.82
CA THR A 439 -5.11 8.04 0.55
C THR A 439 -6.24 7.78 -0.43
N VAL A 440 -7.39 8.45 -0.26
CA VAL A 440 -8.54 8.33 -1.17
C VAL A 440 -8.18 8.80 -2.57
N LEU A 441 -7.57 9.99 -2.71
CA LEU A 441 -7.20 10.56 -4.01
C LEU A 441 -6.22 9.65 -4.76
N SER A 442 -5.17 9.15 -4.09
CA SER A 442 -4.22 8.22 -4.70
C SER A 442 -4.85 6.87 -5.08
N THR A 443 -5.80 6.35 -4.27
CA THR A 443 -6.56 5.15 -4.62
C THR A 443 -7.42 5.38 -5.87
N ILE A 444 -8.08 6.54 -5.99
CA ILE A 444 -8.90 6.88 -7.16
C ILE A 444 -8.04 7.03 -8.42
N ALA A 445 -6.89 7.69 -8.32
CA ALA A 445 -5.95 7.81 -9.44
C ALA A 445 -5.58 6.44 -10.03
N ILE A 446 -5.22 5.49 -9.16
CA ILE A 446 -4.87 4.12 -9.58
C ILE A 446 -6.09 3.38 -10.13
N ASP A 447 -7.28 3.52 -9.54
CA ASP A 447 -8.50 2.90 -10.08
C ASP A 447 -8.89 3.46 -11.46
N LYS A 448 -8.74 4.78 -11.66
CA LYS A 448 -8.92 5.43 -12.96
C LYS A 448 -7.90 4.93 -13.98
N MET A 449 -6.63 4.77 -13.59
CA MET A 449 -5.62 4.17 -14.45
C MET A 449 -5.96 2.73 -14.83
N CYS A 450 -6.48 1.92 -13.87
CA CYS A 450 -6.99 0.58 -14.17
C CYS A 450 -8.11 0.62 -15.23
N LYS A 451 -9.06 1.55 -15.09
CA LYS A 451 -10.18 1.73 -16.03
C LYS A 451 -9.67 2.11 -17.43
N ASN A 452 -8.68 2.99 -17.52
CA ASN A 452 -8.10 3.44 -18.80
C ASN A 452 -7.33 2.33 -19.54
N LEU A 453 -6.74 1.39 -18.79
CA LEU A 453 -5.99 0.25 -19.32
C LEU A 453 -6.88 -0.90 -19.82
N TYR A 454 -8.20 -0.81 -19.65
CA TYR A 454 -9.17 -1.68 -20.32
C TYR A 454 -9.96 -0.93 -21.37
N ASN A 455 -10.29 -1.59 -22.48
CA ASN A 455 -11.25 -1.05 -23.44
C ASN A 455 -12.70 -1.32 -23.01
N SER A 456 -13.67 -0.80 -23.76
CA SER A 456 -15.10 -1.01 -23.51
C SER A 456 -15.54 -2.48 -23.58
N LYS A 457 -14.77 -3.34 -24.27
CA LYS A 457 -14.98 -4.79 -24.34
C LYS A 457 -14.29 -5.56 -23.20
N GLY A 458 -13.65 -4.87 -22.26
CA GLY A 458 -12.95 -5.48 -21.13
C GLY A 458 -11.62 -6.14 -21.49
N LYS A 459 -11.05 -5.87 -22.68
CA LYS A 459 -9.72 -6.36 -23.09
C LYS A 459 -8.62 -5.41 -22.63
N PHE A 460 -7.53 -5.96 -22.09
CA PHE A 460 -6.38 -5.18 -21.64
C PHE A 460 -5.68 -4.49 -22.82
N ARG A 461 -5.37 -3.21 -22.67
CA ARG A 461 -4.72 -2.37 -23.69
C ARG A 461 -3.21 -2.45 -23.54
N MET A 462 -2.62 -3.61 -23.89
CA MET A 462 -1.17 -3.84 -23.78
C MET A 462 -0.32 -2.76 -24.47
N LYS A 463 -0.75 -2.24 -25.64
CA LYS A 463 -0.05 -1.14 -26.33
C LYS A 463 0.00 0.14 -25.48
N LEU A 464 -1.10 0.50 -24.82
CA LEU A 464 -1.16 1.66 -23.92
C LEU A 464 -0.33 1.42 -22.66
N PHE A 465 -0.36 0.20 -22.11
CA PHE A 465 0.49 -0.14 -20.97
C PHE A 465 1.98 0.01 -21.32
N LYS A 466 2.41 -0.49 -22.47
CA LYS A 466 3.79 -0.36 -22.96
C LYS A 466 4.25 1.10 -23.13
N SER A 467 3.35 2.01 -23.51
CA SER A 467 3.70 3.43 -23.57
C SER A 467 3.81 4.10 -22.19
N LEU A 468 3.17 3.53 -21.16
CA LEU A 468 3.25 4.02 -19.77
C LEU A 468 4.37 3.35 -18.97
N ASN A 469 4.77 2.14 -19.35
CA ASN A 469 5.85 1.39 -18.72
C ASN A 469 6.53 0.54 -19.80
N ASN A 470 7.74 0.95 -20.17
CA ASN A 470 8.50 0.34 -21.26
C ASN A 470 9.62 -0.59 -20.78
N ASP A 471 9.54 -1.05 -19.52
CA ASP A 471 10.52 -1.98 -18.95
C ASP A 471 10.29 -3.39 -19.50
N MET A 472 11.24 -3.88 -20.29
CA MET A 472 11.09 -5.16 -21.00
C MET A 472 11.07 -6.36 -20.03
N THR A 473 11.80 -6.30 -18.93
CA THR A 473 11.79 -7.33 -17.89
C THR A 473 10.39 -7.50 -17.34
N LEU A 474 9.74 -6.41 -16.89
CA LEU A 474 8.36 -6.46 -16.41
C LEU A 474 7.40 -6.98 -17.49
N LEU A 475 7.52 -6.47 -18.73
CA LEU A 475 6.62 -6.86 -19.81
C LEU A 475 6.69 -8.36 -20.15
N ASN A 476 7.85 -8.98 -20.00
CA ASN A 476 8.06 -10.41 -20.21
C ASN A 476 7.54 -11.27 -19.03
N GLU A 477 7.43 -10.70 -17.83
CA GLU A 477 6.90 -11.39 -16.65
C GLU A 477 5.37 -11.48 -16.63
N ILE A 478 4.66 -10.61 -17.35
CA ILE A 478 3.20 -10.51 -17.24
C ILE A 478 2.52 -11.72 -17.88
N MET A 479 1.73 -12.44 -17.07
CA MET A 479 0.80 -13.44 -17.57
C MET A 479 -0.41 -12.77 -18.25
N PRO A 480 -0.67 -13.07 -19.54
CA PRO A 480 -1.71 -12.42 -20.32
C PRO A 480 -3.14 -12.70 -19.81
#